data_AF-A0A413Q2T3-F1
#
_entry.id   AF-A0A413Q2T3-F1
#
_cell.length_a   1.000
_cell.length_b   1.000
_cell.length_c   1.000
_cell.angle_alpha   90.00
_cell.angle_beta   90.00
_cell.angle_gamma   90.00
#
_symmetry.space_group_name_H-M   'P 1'
#
loop_
_entity.id
_entity.type
_entity.pdbx_description
1 polymer ?
#
loop_
_entity_poly.entity_id
_entity_poly.type
_entity_poly.pdbx_seq_one_letter_code
_entity_poly.pdbx_strand_id
1 'polypeptide(L)'
;GNSVTSNEAKCSTSAALKITGQPSDCIVPVGSQARFAVKAEGTGLKYQWQVKFPNESWKNSGSTTATTATYSFTTEGKHNGMLVRCIVKDASGNSVTSNEAKCSTAEALRITGQPSNCSVSVGSQARFAVKAEGTGLKYQWQVKFPNESWKNSGSTTATTATYSFTTEGKHNGMLVRCIVKDASGNSIISSEVKANIISVEDWELPIM
;
A
#
# COMPACT_ATOMS: atom_id res chain seq x y z
N GLY A 1 -43.02 47.72 -43.65
CA GLY A 1 -41.85 46.90 -44.02
C GLY A 1 -41.42 46.15 -42.78
N ASN A 2 -41.65 44.84 -42.76
CA ASN A 2 -41.33 43.99 -41.61
C ASN A 2 -39.85 43.59 -41.68
N SER A 3 -39.08 43.93 -40.66
CA SER A 3 -37.73 43.40 -40.47
C SER A 3 -37.78 42.39 -39.32
N VAL A 4 -37.67 41.12 -39.66
CA VAL A 4 -37.46 40.04 -38.69
C VAL A 4 -35.95 39.82 -38.62
N THR A 5 -35.33 40.23 -37.52
CA THR A 5 -33.95 39.92 -37.20
C THR A 5 -33.84 38.46 -36.81
N SER A 6 -33.18 37.62 -37.62
CA SER A 6 -32.87 36.24 -37.25
C SER A 6 -31.83 36.24 -36.13
N ASN A 7 -32.15 35.58 -35.03
CA ASN A 7 -31.21 35.28 -33.95
C ASN A 7 -30.04 34.45 -34.50
N GLU A 8 -28.81 34.93 -34.23
CA GLU A 8 -27.57 34.24 -34.60
C GLU A 8 -27.53 32.83 -34.00
N ALA A 9 -27.39 31.83 -34.86
CA ALA A 9 -27.21 30.45 -34.45
C ALA A 9 -25.82 30.28 -33.81
N LYS A 10 -25.77 30.13 -32.49
CA LYS A 10 -24.54 29.81 -31.76
C LYS A 10 -24.13 28.37 -32.06
N CYS A 11 -23.33 28.17 -33.11
CA CYS A 11 -22.77 26.87 -33.46
C CYS A 11 -21.77 26.45 -32.36
N SER A 12 -22.27 25.66 -31.42
CA SER A 12 -21.47 25.09 -30.34
C SER A 12 -20.86 23.80 -30.88
N THR A 13 -19.63 23.83 -31.39
CA THR A 13 -18.91 22.62 -31.79
C THR A 13 -18.72 21.74 -30.56
N SER A 14 -19.49 20.65 -30.43
CA SER A 14 -19.30 19.71 -29.33
C SER A 14 -17.93 19.05 -29.45
N ALA A 15 -17.20 18.93 -28.34
CA ALA A 15 -15.93 18.23 -28.33
C ALA A 15 -16.16 16.76 -28.69
N ALA A 16 -15.38 16.23 -29.64
CA ALA A 16 -15.47 14.84 -30.06
C ALA A 16 -15.14 13.88 -28.89
N LEU A 17 -15.93 12.82 -28.73
CA LEU A 17 -15.73 11.82 -27.68
C LEU A 17 -14.40 11.08 -27.87
N LYS A 18 -13.51 11.16 -26.89
CA LYS A 18 -12.26 10.38 -26.86
C LYS A 18 -11.76 10.13 -25.44
N ILE A 19 -11.03 9.03 -25.25
CA ILE A 19 -10.31 8.75 -23.98
C ILE A 19 -8.90 9.34 -24.09
N THR A 20 -8.53 10.18 -23.13
CA THR A 20 -7.21 10.83 -23.03
C THR A 20 -6.35 10.29 -21.89
N GLY A 21 -6.95 9.55 -20.97
CA GLY A 21 -6.25 8.85 -19.89
C GLY A 21 -6.81 7.45 -19.73
N GLN A 22 -5.94 6.46 -19.92
CA GLN A 22 -6.26 5.05 -19.78
C GLN A 22 -6.15 4.61 -18.31
N PRO A 23 -6.89 3.56 -17.90
CA PRO A 23 -6.66 2.94 -16.59
C PRO A 23 -5.32 2.21 -16.61
N SER A 24 -4.67 2.15 -15.45
CA SER A 24 -3.44 1.39 -15.25
C SER A 24 -3.68 0.17 -14.37
N ASP A 25 -2.84 -0.84 -14.52
CA ASP A 25 -2.84 -2.01 -13.64
C ASP A 25 -2.70 -1.61 -12.16
N CYS A 26 -3.33 -2.40 -11.30
CA CYS A 26 -3.39 -2.16 -9.87
C CYS A 26 -3.04 -3.45 -9.12
N ILE A 27 -2.15 -3.34 -8.13
CA ILE A 27 -1.80 -4.42 -7.21
C ILE A 27 -2.00 -3.88 -5.80
N VAL A 28 -2.97 -4.43 -5.07
CA VAL A 28 -3.24 -4.04 -3.68
C VAL A 28 -3.56 -5.26 -2.81
N PRO A 29 -3.31 -5.23 -1.50
CA PRO A 29 -3.60 -6.35 -0.63
C PRO A 29 -5.09 -6.66 -0.57
N VAL A 30 -5.44 -7.92 -0.29
CA VAL A 30 -6.84 -8.30 0.03
C VAL A 30 -7.35 -7.43 1.20
N GLY A 31 -8.56 -6.91 1.07
CA GLY A 31 -9.22 -6.01 2.02
C GLY A 31 -8.92 -4.53 1.80
N SER A 32 -8.03 -4.17 0.87
CA SER A 32 -7.71 -2.78 0.53
C SER A 32 -8.60 -2.25 -0.60
N GLN A 33 -8.65 -0.93 -0.79
CA GLN A 33 -9.32 -0.32 -1.94
C GLN A 33 -8.43 -0.40 -3.19
N ALA A 34 -8.93 -1.07 -4.24
CA ALA A 34 -8.41 -0.90 -5.59
C ALA A 34 -9.07 0.30 -6.26
N ARG A 35 -8.30 1.04 -7.07
CA ARG A 35 -8.79 2.21 -7.82
C ARG A 35 -8.29 2.20 -9.25
N PHE A 36 -9.20 2.43 -10.18
CA PHE A 36 -8.94 2.63 -11.60
C PHE A 36 -9.59 3.94 -12.04
N ALA A 37 -8.97 4.65 -12.98
CA ALA A 37 -9.48 5.92 -13.45
C ALA A 37 -9.34 6.01 -14.97
N VAL A 38 -10.31 6.67 -15.59
CA VAL A 38 -10.24 7.11 -16.99
C VAL A 38 -10.37 8.61 -17.07
N LYS A 39 -9.74 9.21 -18.08
CA LYS A 39 -10.00 10.60 -18.48
C LYS A 39 -10.55 10.59 -19.89
N ALA A 40 -11.66 11.28 -20.10
CA ALA A 40 -12.30 11.38 -21.41
C ALA A 40 -12.72 12.82 -21.68
N GLU A 41 -12.70 13.20 -22.95
CA GLU A 41 -13.24 14.45 -23.48
C GLU A 41 -14.54 14.16 -24.21
N GLY A 42 -15.51 15.07 -24.14
CA GLY A 42 -16.82 14.98 -24.78
C GLY A 42 -17.89 15.67 -23.94
N THR A 43 -19.13 15.72 -24.46
CA THR A 43 -20.25 16.39 -23.81
C THR A 43 -21.21 15.40 -23.16
N GLY A 44 -21.59 15.63 -21.90
CA GLY A 44 -22.59 14.81 -21.19
C GLY A 44 -22.14 13.35 -20.97
N LEU A 45 -20.89 13.16 -20.58
CA LEU A 45 -20.26 11.86 -20.45
C LEU A 45 -20.95 10.97 -19.41
N LYS A 46 -21.22 9.72 -19.81
CA LYS A 46 -21.67 8.63 -18.94
C LYS A 46 -20.63 7.51 -18.97
N TYR A 47 -20.36 6.92 -17.81
CA TYR A 47 -19.37 5.87 -17.67
C TYR A 47 -20.07 4.55 -17.33
N GLN A 48 -19.49 3.45 -17.79
CA GLN A 48 -19.86 2.11 -17.36
C GLN A 48 -18.60 1.25 -17.29
N TRP A 49 -18.18 0.91 -16.08
CA TRP A 49 -17.10 -0.02 -15.85
C TRP A 49 -17.59 -1.46 -16.03
N GLN A 50 -16.80 -2.24 -16.75
CA GLN A 50 -16.96 -3.66 -16.95
C GLN A 50 -15.79 -4.40 -16.32
N VAL A 51 -16.08 -5.60 -15.84
CA VAL A 51 -15.10 -6.51 -15.25
C VAL A 51 -15.13 -7.85 -15.97
N LYS A 52 -13.98 -8.52 -16.00
CA LYS A 52 -13.82 -9.88 -16.49
C LYS A 52 -12.93 -10.65 -15.52
N PHE A 53 -13.52 -11.62 -14.85
CA PHE A 53 -12.76 -12.55 -14.01
C PHE A 53 -12.05 -13.59 -14.89
N PRO A 54 -10.99 -14.24 -14.38
CA PRO A 54 -10.34 -15.33 -15.11
C PRO A 54 -11.37 -16.36 -15.59
N ASN A 55 -11.32 -16.71 -16.88
CA ASN A 55 -12.24 -17.65 -17.55
C ASN A 55 -13.72 -17.22 -17.59
N GLU A 56 -14.05 -15.97 -17.27
CA GLU A 56 -15.39 -15.41 -17.45
C GLU A 56 -15.47 -14.46 -18.67
N SER A 57 -16.69 -14.08 -19.04
CA SER A 57 -16.97 -13.03 -20.02
C SER A 57 -17.07 -11.66 -19.34
N TRP A 58 -16.93 -10.59 -20.14
CA TRP A 58 -17.14 -9.22 -19.67
C TRP A 58 -18.56 -9.02 -19.15
N LYS A 59 -18.70 -8.42 -17.96
CA LYS A 59 -19.98 -8.01 -17.38
C LYS A 59 -19.89 -6.61 -16.78
N ASN A 60 -21.02 -5.91 -16.73
CA ASN A 60 -21.08 -4.62 -16.04
C ASN A 60 -20.81 -4.83 -14.55
N SER A 61 -19.94 -4.00 -13.97
CA SER A 61 -19.70 -4.03 -12.53
C SER A 61 -20.92 -3.50 -11.78
N GLY A 62 -21.31 -4.18 -10.70
CA GLY A 62 -22.35 -3.74 -9.76
C GLY A 62 -21.86 -2.77 -8.67
N SER A 63 -20.57 -2.43 -8.61
CA SER A 63 -20.05 -1.42 -7.66
C SER A 63 -20.76 -0.08 -7.83
N THR A 64 -20.96 0.63 -6.72
CA THR A 64 -21.56 1.97 -6.68
C THR A 64 -20.80 3.00 -7.51
N THR A 65 -19.49 2.81 -7.69
CA THR A 65 -18.63 3.73 -8.46
C THR A 65 -18.50 3.36 -9.94
N ALA A 66 -19.16 2.26 -10.39
CA ALA A 66 -19.05 1.74 -11.75
C ALA A 66 -19.63 2.67 -12.84
N THR A 67 -20.34 3.74 -12.45
CA THR A 67 -20.90 4.74 -13.37
C THR A 67 -20.17 6.08 -13.33
N THR A 68 -19.00 6.14 -12.71
CA THR A 68 -18.18 7.36 -12.62
C THR A 68 -16.85 7.22 -13.37
N ALA A 69 -16.12 8.33 -13.53
CA ALA A 69 -14.78 8.32 -14.14
C ALA A 69 -13.74 7.54 -13.31
N THR A 70 -14.02 7.28 -12.03
CA THR A 70 -13.17 6.48 -11.13
C THR A 70 -13.92 5.23 -10.68
N TYR A 71 -13.35 4.06 -10.92
CA TYR A 71 -13.86 2.80 -10.40
C TYR A 71 -13.08 2.37 -9.17
N SER A 72 -13.77 2.09 -8.08
CA SER A 72 -13.17 1.58 -6.86
C SER A 72 -14.03 0.52 -6.19
N PHE A 73 -13.36 -0.41 -5.51
CA PHE A 73 -13.99 -1.48 -4.74
C PHE A 73 -12.96 -2.04 -3.75
N THR A 74 -13.45 -2.74 -2.72
CA THR A 74 -12.60 -3.47 -1.78
C THR A 74 -12.19 -4.81 -2.38
N THR A 75 -10.90 -5.10 -2.42
CA THR A 75 -10.38 -6.33 -3.04
C THR A 75 -10.60 -7.56 -2.17
N GLU A 76 -11.25 -8.56 -2.74
CA GLU A 76 -11.24 -9.96 -2.29
C GLU A 76 -10.29 -10.82 -3.15
N GLY A 77 -9.91 -12.01 -2.68
CA GLY A 77 -9.02 -12.93 -3.40
C GLY A 77 -9.50 -13.33 -4.80
N LYS A 78 -10.81 -13.38 -5.03
CA LYS A 78 -11.41 -13.64 -6.36
C LYS A 78 -11.04 -12.60 -7.42
N HIS A 79 -10.64 -11.39 -7.03
CA HIS A 79 -10.25 -10.33 -7.96
C HIS A 79 -8.81 -10.49 -8.48
N ASN A 80 -8.05 -11.49 -8.01
CA ASN A 80 -6.72 -11.72 -8.51
C ASN A 80 -6.75 -12.09 -10.00
N GLY A 81 -6.13 -11.26 -10.84
CA GLY A 81 -6.15 -11.44 -12.29
C GLY A 81 -7.44 -10.97 -12.96
N MET A 82 -8.34 -10.28 -12.24
CA MET A 82 -9.51 -9.65 -12.85
C MET A 82 -9.08 -8.51 -13.77
N LEU A 83 -9.65 -8.45 -14.96
CA LEU A 83 -9.48 -7.32 -15.89
C LEU A 83 -10.64 -6.34 -15.73
N VAL A 84 -10.34 -5.05 -15.88
CA VAL A 84 -11.32 -3.97 -15.88
C VAL A 84 -11.20 -3.14 -17.15
N ARG A 85 -12.31 -2.61 -17.64
CA ARG A 85 -12.34 -1.60 -18.70
C ARG A 85 -13.52 -0.65 -18.48
N CYS A 86 -13.44 0.56 -19.01
CA CYS A 86 -14.51 1.53 -18.97
C CYS A 86 -15.07 1.77 -20.36
N ILE A 87 -16.40 1.71 -20.49
CA ILE A 87 -17.12 2.21 -21.67
C ILE A 87 -17.59 3.62 -21.32
N VAL A 88 -17.18 4.60 -22.12
CA VAL A 88 -17.62 5.99 -22.00
C VAL A 88 -18.57 6.30 -23.14
N LYS A 89 -19.72 6.88 -22.82
CA LYS A 89 -20.71 7.35 -23.79
C LYS A 89 -20.91 8.86 -23.68
N ASP A 90 -21.11 9.55 -24.79
CA ASP A 90 -21.51 10.96 -24.80
C ASP A 90 -23.04 11.13 -24.83
N ALA A 91 -23.49 12.38 -24.76
CA ALA A 91 -24.91 12.73 -24.85
C ALA A 91 -25.54 12.42 -26.22
N SER A 92 -24.73 12.31 -27.27
CA SER A 92 -25.15 11.97 -28.63
C SER A 92 -25.27 10.46 -28.87
N GLY A 93 -24.86 9.64 -27.89
CA GLY A 93 -24.93 8.18 -27.94
C GLY A 93 -23.69 7.50 -28.53
N ASN A 94 -22.64 8.25 -28.89
CA ASN A 94 -21.37 7.67 -29.30
C ASN A 94 -20.71 6.96 -28.12
N SER A 95 -19.91 5.93 -28.39
CA SER A 95 -19.21 5.20 -27.33
C SER A 95 -17.76 4.91 -27.68
N VAL A 96 -16.89 5.03 -26.68
CA VAL A 96 -15.48 4.60 -26.75
C VAL A 96 -15.18 3.67 -25.57
N THR A 97 -14.31 2.69 -25.77
CA THR A 97 -13.90 1.73 -24.73
C THR A 97 -12.44 1.95 -24.39
N SER A 98 -12.11 1.96 -23.10
CA SER A 98 -10.73 2.06 -22.63
C SER A 98 -9.92 0.81 -22.95
N ASN A 99 -8.61 0.93 -22.81
CA ASN A 99 -7.74 -0.23 -22.66
C ASN A 99 -8.12 -1.03 -21.41
N GLU A 100 -7.70 -2.29 -21.39
CA GLU A 100 -7.87 -3.17 -20.24
C GLU A 100 -6.80 -2.85 -19.20
N ALA A 101 -7.18 -2.90 -17.91
CA ALA A 101 -6.26 -2.85 -16.79
C ALA A 101 -6.47 -4.06 -15.90
N LYS A 102 -5.39 -4.63 -15.36
CA LYS A 102 -5.41 -5.81 -14.51
C LYS A 102 -5.43 -5.41 -13.03
N CYS A 103 -6.35 -6.02 -12.29
CA CYS A 103 -6.35 -6.05 -10.83
C CYS A 103 -5.62 -7.31 -10.37
N SER A 104 -4.63 -7.16 -9.50
CA SER A 104 -3.99 -8.28 -8.81
C SER A 104 -4.08 -8.07 -7.30
N THR A 105 -4.23 -9.15 -6.55
CA THR A 105 -4.27 -9.08 -5.09
C THR A 105 -2.92 -9.45 -4.51
N ALA A 106 -2.41 -8.62 -3.62
CA ALA A 106 -1.24 -8.93 -2.80
C ALA A 106 -1.64 -9.62 -1.49
N GLU A 107 -0.69 -10.26 -0.83
CA GLU A 107 -0.90 -10.77 0.52
C GLU A 107 -1.01 -9.61 1.52
N ALA A 108 -1.93 -9.73 2.47
CA ALA A 108 -2.16 -8.71 3.48
C ALA A 108 -0.95 -8.55 4.40
N LEU A 109 -0.53 -7.31 4.65
CA LEU A 109 0.56 -7.01 5.56
C LEU A 109 0.18 -7.37 6.99
N ARG A 110 0.88 -8.34 7.59
CA ARG A 110 0.70 -8.72 9.00
C ARG A 110 2.01 -9.21 9.62
N ILE A 111 2.20 -8.94 10.92
CA ILE A 111 3.27 -9.55 11.72
C ILE A 111 2.72 -10.85 12.30
N THR A 112 3.34 -11.98 11.95
CA THR A 112 2.97 -13.32 12.43
C THR A 112 3.90 -13.83 13.53
N GLY A 113 5.07 -13.20 13.70
CA GLY A 113 6.00 -13.49 14.79
C GLY A 113 6.56 -12.20 15.36
N GLN A 114 6.25 -11.92 16.63
CA GLN A 114 6.76 -10.75 17.33
C GLN A 114 8.20 -10.97 17.80
N PRO A 115 9.01 -9.91 17.91
CA PRO A 115 10.27 -10.00 18.64
C PRO A 115 10.01 -10.31 20.11
N SER A 116 11.02 -10.84 20.79
CA SER A 116 10.99 -11.11 22.23
C SER A 116 12.08 -10.33 22.96
N ASN A 117 11.92 -10.14 24.27
CA ASN A 117 12.96 -9.54 25.11
C ASN A 117 14.26 -10.35 25.02
N CYS A 118 15.40 -9.67 25.16
CA CYS A 118 16.72 -10.30 25.09
C CYS A 118 17.52 -9.92 26.35
N SER A 119 18.19 -10.90 26.95
CA SER A 119 19.11 -10.70 28.07
C SER A 119 20.46 -11.30 27.70
N VAL A 120 21.49 -10.47 27.57
CA VAL A 120 22.82 -10.89 27.11
C VAL A 120 23.91 -10.07 27.81
N SER A 121 25.09 -10.66 27.98
CA SER A 121 26.24 -9.96 28.59
C SER A 121 26.75 -8.84 27.70
N VAL A 122 27.39 -7.82 28.31
CA VAL A 122 28.15 -6.79 27.58
C VAL A 122 29.13 -7.44 26.60
N GLY A 123 29.27 -6.86 25.39
CA GLY A 123 30.16 -7.37 24.33
C GLY A 123 29.61 -8.55 23.54
N SER A 124 28.50 -9.16 23.97
CA SER A 124 27.82 -10.21 23.21
C SER A 124 26.96 -9.65 22.09
N GLN A 125 26.52 -10.51 21.18
CA GLN A 125 25.57 -10.11 20.13
C GLN A 125 24.12 -10.27 20.63
N ALA A 126 23.37 -9.17 20.69
CA ALA A 126 21.92 -9.22 20.87
C ALA A 126 21.24 -9.48 19.52
N ARG A 127 20.13 -10.25 19.53
CA ARG A 127 19.34 -10.55 18.32
C ARG A 127 17.85 -10.43 18.59
N PHE A 128 17.16 -9.72 17.72
CA PHE A 128 15.70 -9.61 17.65
C PHE A 128 15.25 -10.03 16.26
N ALA A 129 14.09 -10.68 16.15
CA ALA A 129 13.56 -11.10 14.87
C ALA A 129 12.07 -10.82 14.81
N VAL A 130 11.60 -10.43 13.63
CA VAL A 130 10.17 -10.32 13.32
C VAL A 130 9.87 -11.25 12.14
N LYS A 131 8.72 -11.93 12.19
CA LYS A 131 8.17 -12.63 11.02
C LYS A 131 6.96 -11.84 10.55
N ALA A 132 6.94 -11.52 9.27
CA ALA A 132 5.85 -10.77 8.66
C ALA A 132 5.52 -11.38 7.30
N GLU A 133 4.25 -11.24 6.94
CA GLU A 133 3.68 -11.65 5.66
C GLU A 133 3.17 -10.40 4.94
N GLY A 134 3.11 -10.48 3.62
CA GLY A 134 2.82 -9.35 2.74
C GLY A 134 3.80 -9.29 1.56
N THR A 135 3.51 -8.41 0.61
CA THR A 135 4.28 -8.31 -0.64
C THR A 135 5.29 -7.15 -0.59
N GLY A 136 6.55 -7.43 -0.96
CA GLY A 136 7.61 -6.43 -1.05
C GLY A 136 7.97 -5.78 0.29
N LEU A 137 8.09 -6.60 1.33
CA LEU A 137 8.32 -6.15 2.70
C LEU A 137 9.64 -5.39 2.85
N LYS A 138 9.57 -4.26 3.57
CA LYS A 138 10.71 -3.47 4.03
C LYS A 138 10.64 -3.36 5.55
N TYR A 139 11.80 -3.43 6.19
CA TYR A 139 11.92 -3.37 7.64
C TYR A 139 12.66 -2.10 8.05
N GLN A 140 12.31 -1.54 9.20
CA GLN A 140 13.09 -0.51 9.87
C GLN A 140 12.99 -0.73 11.37
N TRP A 141 14.10 -1.16 11.96
CA TRP A 141 14.22 -1.26 13.40
C TRP A 141 14.45 0.12 14.01
N GLN A 142 13.70 0.40 15.07
CA GLN A 142 13.82 1.59 15.89
C GLN A 142 14.22 1.19 17.30
N VAL A 143 15.00 2.06 17.93
CA VAL A 143 15.45 1.92 19.30
C VAL A 143 15.07 3.16 20.11
N LYS A 144 14.85 2.96 21.39
CA LYS A 144 14.60 4.04 22.36
C LYS A 144 15.38 3.74 23.63
N PHE A 145 16.34 4.59 23.95
CA PHE A 145 17.05 4.53 25.22
C PHE A 145 16.18 5.11 26.35
N PRO A 146 16.45 4.77 27.62
CA PRO A 146 15.76 5.39 28.75
C PRO A 146 15.74 6.92 28.63
N ASN A 147 14.57 7.53 28.76
CA ASN A 147 14.33 8.99 28.64
C ASN A 147 14.63 9.63 27.27
N GLU A 148 14.89 8.83 26.23
CA GLU A 148 15.02 9.32 24.85
C GLU A 148 13.73 9.12 24.03
N SER A 149 13.69 9.70 22.83
CA SER A 149 12.67 9.40 21.82
C SER A 149 13.08 8.22 20.93
N TRP A 150 12.11 7.62 20.25
CA TRP A 150 12.37 6.59 19.23
C TRP A 150 13.23 7.16 18.10
N LYS A 151 14.28 6.42 17.72
CA LYS A 151 15.13 6.72 16.56
C LYS A 151 15.37 5.47 15.72
N ASN A 152 15.58 5.64 14.43
CA ASN A 152 15.99 4.54 13.56
C ASN A 152 17.36 4.03 14.02
N SER A 153 17.51 2.72 14.13
CA SER A 153 18.83 2.15 14.43
C SER A 153 19.76 2.31 13.23
N GLY A 154 21.01 2.67 13.51
CA GLY A 154 22.09 2.72 12.52
C GLY A 154 22.79 1.38 12.28
N SER A 155 22.34 0.28 12.90
CA SER A 155 22.92 -1.04 12.64
C SER A 155 22.74 -1.44 11.17
N THR A 156 23.70 -2.16 10.62
CA THR A 156 23.64 -2.69 9.25
C THR A 156 22.47 -3.66 9.04
N THR A 157 21.98 -4.29 10.11
CA THR A 157 20.85 -5.22 10.08
C THR A 157 19.49 -4.56 10.35
N ALA A 158 19.47 -3.24 10.61
CA ALA A 158 18.26 -2.49 10.97
C ALA A 158 17.21 -2.42 9.86
N THR A 159 17.55 -2.82 8.63
CA THR A 159 16.62 -2.88 7.49
C THR A 159 16.24 -4.30 7.08
N THR A 160 16.54 -5.30 7.92
CA THR A 160 16.22 -6.71 7.66
C THR A 160 15.21 -7.26 8.68
N ALA A 161 14.67 -8.46 8.43
CA ALA A 161 13.76 -9.12 9.37
C ALA A 161 14.42 -9.51 10.71
N THR A 162 15.75 -9.51 10.78
CA THR A 162 16.52 -9.74 11.99
C THR A 162 17.34 -8.51 12.33
N TYR A 163 17.21 -7.98 13.53
CA TYR A 163 18.07 -6.94 14.06
C TYR A 163 19.09 -7.51 15.01
N SER A 164 20.35 -7.14 14.81
CA SER A 164 21.45 -7.51 15.70
C SER A 164 22.45 -6.38 15.85
N PHE A 165 23.10 -6.34 17.01
CA PHE A 165 24.16 -5.40 17.36
C PHE A 165 25.00 -5.98 18.50
N THR A 166 26.22 -5.48 18.67
CA THR A 166 27.07 -5.79 19.82
C THR A 166 26.65 -4.95 21.02
N THR A 167 26.45 -5.61 22.16
CA THR A 167 25.92 -4.96 23.36
C THR A 167 26.97 -4.14 24.10
N GLU A 168 26.50 -3.08 24.73
CA GLU A 168 27.29 -2.13 25.54
C GLU A 168 26.43 -1.80 26.76
N GLY A 169 27.04 -1.36 27.87
CA GLY A 169 26.28 -1.01 29.09
C GLY A 169 25.15 -0.01 28.86
N LYS A 170 25.35 0.97 27.96
CA LYS A 170 24.34 1.97 27.58
C LYS A 170 23.05 1.37 26.98
N HIS A 171 23.12 0.14 26.45
CA HIS A 171 21.96 -0.54 25.86
C HIS A 171 21.05 -1.18 26.92
N ASN A 172 21.43 -1.17 28.21
CA ASN A 172 20.59 -1.73 29.26
C ASN A 172 19.27 -0.96 29.39
N GLY A 173 18.15 -1.67 29.32
CA GLY A 173 16.81 -1.07 29.36
C GLY A 173 16.38 -0.42 28.04
N MET A 174 17.18 -0.52 26.97
CA MET A 174 16.81 -0.02 25.64
C MET A 174 15.58 -0.78 25.12
N LEU A 175 14.57 -0.04 24.65
CA LEU A 175 13.42 -0.59 23.95
C LEU A 175 13.71 -0.69 22.45
N VAL A 176 13.16 -1.73 21.83
CA VAL A 176 13.35 -2.07 20.42
C VAL A 176 11.99 -2.38 19.81
N ARG A 177 11.73 -1.88 18.60
CA ARG A 177 10.56 -2.23 17.79
C ARG A 177 10.91 -2.24 16.31
N CYS A 178 10.16 -2.97 15.50
CA CYS A 178 10.31 -2.98 14.06
C CYS A 178 9.08 -2.35 13.40
N ILE A 179 9.31 -1.43 12.48
CA ILE A 179 8.30 -0.99 11.51
C ILE A 179 8.45 -1.89 10.28
N VAL A 180 7.36 -2.52 9.86
CA VAL A 180 7.29 -3.31 8.63
C VAL A 180 6.38 -2.59 7.65
N LYS A 181 6.85 -2.39 6.42
CA LYS A 181 6.14 -1.69 5.35
C LYS A 181 5.99 -2.61 4.14
N ASP A 182 4.84 -2.60 3.48
CA ASP A 182 4.63 -3.34 2.23
C ASP A 182 4.91 -2.47 0.99
N ALA A 183 4.87 -3.09 -0.19
CA ALA A 183 5.03 -2.39 -1.47
C ALA A 183 3.91 -1.38 -1.78
N SER A 184 2.74 -1.52 -1.16
CA SER A 184 1.60 -0.61 -1.32
C SER A 184 1.70 0.62 -0.42
N GLY A 185 2.68 0.66 0.49
CA GLY A 185 2.94 1.76 1.39
C GLY A 185 2.29 1.62 2.77
N ASN A 186 1.55 0.54 3.05
CA ASN A 186 0.98 0.28 4.37
C ASN A 186 2.10 -0.03 5.35
N SER A 187 1.95 0.37 6.62
CA SER A 187 2.95 0.13 7.65
C SER A 187 2.30 -0.40 8.93
N ILE A 188 2.94 -1.39 9.54
CA ILE A 188 2.58 -1.93 10.86
C ILE A 188 3.81 -1.94 11.76
N ILE A 189 3.59 -1.87 13.07
CA ILE A 189 4.66 -1.80 14.07
C ILE A 189 4.58 -3.05 14.94
N SER A 190 5.74 -3.66 15.21
CA SER A 190 5.84 -4.79 16.14
C SER A 190 5.52 -4.38 17.57
N SER A 191 5.34 -5.36 18.45
CA SER A 191 5.42 -5.12 19.89
C SER A 191 6.79 -4.53 20.26
N GLU A 192 6.80 -3.75 21.34
CA GLU A 192 8.02 -3.21 21.93
C GLU A 192 8.66 -4.26 22.84
N VAL A 193 9.97 -4.43 22.71
CA VAL A 193 10.74 -5.39 23.53
C VAL A 193 11.95 -4.71 24.13
N LYS A 194 12.44 -5.24 25.25
CA LYS A 194 13.55 -4.69 26.02
C LYS A 194 14.83 -5.51 25.82
N ALA A 195 15.95 -4.81 25.66
CA ALA A 195 17.29 -5.37 25.81
C ALA A 195 17.77 -5.19 27.25
N ASN A 196 18.09 -6.28 27.94
CA ASN A 196 18.69 -6.26 29.26
C ASN A 196 20.17 -6.65 29.11
N ILE A 197 21.07 -5.78 29.51
CA ILE A 197 22.51 -6.02 29.37
C ILE A 197 23.09 -6.37 30.73
N ILE A 198 23.73 -7.54 30.80
CA ILE A 198 24.33 -8.07 32.03
C ILE A 198 25.81 -7.65 32.06
N SER A 199 26.22 -6.89 33.08
CA SER A 199 27.64 -6.62 33.34
C SER A 199 28.33 -7.90 33.83
N VAL A 200 29.56 -8.15 33.38
CA VAL A 200 30.34 -9.35 33.76
C VAL A 200 31.15 -9.16 35.04
N GLU A 201 30.97 -8.02 35.71
CA GLU A 201 31.62 -7.66 36.97
C GLU A 201 30.86 -8.31 38.14
N ASP A 202 31.11 -9.59 38.39
CA ASP A 202 30.88 -10.25 39.69
C ASP A 202 31.58 -11.62 39.74
N TRP A 203 32.86 -11.66 39.39
CA TRP A 203 33.76 -12.76 39.76
C TRP A 203 35.15 -12.25 40.08
N GLU A 204 35.30 -11.23 40.92
CA GLU A 204 36.55 -11.15 41.68
C GLU A 204 36.51 -12.29 42.71
N LEU A 205 37.23 -13.39 42.40
CA LEU A 205 37.55 -14.40 43.39
C LEU A 205 38.31 -13.70 44.54
N PRO A 206 37.99 -13.99 45.81
CA PRO A 206 38.80 -13.48 46.91
C PRO A 206 40.23 -13.99 46.73
N ILE A 207 41.16 -13.04 46.59
CA ILE A 207 42.60 -13.28 46.64
C ILE A 207 42.89 -14.04 47.95
N MET A 208 43.40 -15.28 47.81
CA MET A 208 43.90 -16.11 48.92
C MET A 208 45.10 -15.47 49.61
#